data_AF-A0A966NXG4-F1
#
_entry.id   AF-A0A966NXG4-F1
#
_cell.length_a   1.000
_cell.length_b   1.000
_cell.length_c   1.000
_cell.angle_alpha   90.00
_cell.angle_beta   90.00
_cell.angle_gamma   90.00
#
_symmetry.space_group_name_H-M   'P 1'
#
loop_
_entity.id
_entity.type
_entity.pdbx_description
1 polymer ?
#
loop_
_entity_poly.entity_id
_entity_poly.type
_entity_poly.pdbx_seq_one_letter_code
_entity_poly.pdbx_strand_id
1 'polypeptide(L)'
;MDATAQAELVRRKQVTPRELLEAALERTEQLNPAINAVNYVWADRARDAARDLETAPDSPFRGVPFILKDLHAALEGTPMSNGNRALRAANYVADYSSELVRRFVASGLNIFGRGASPEFGSVPVTEPEAWGPTRSPYDLSRTSGGSSGGSAAAVAAGIVPAAHASDGGGSIRIPASCCGLVGLKVSQGRISMAPNRDETNLGVENVVTRTVRDCAAMLDISHGPGIGDRVIAPRPTRPYVDELRAAPSSLRIGFLDHRPLPGPFDSECAIGVQRVVETLSALGHRVEASWPKPLEDPSIPPRFSALWSTNMAVAIEATARLLGRPADASDYEAMNWAMATFAGSMSAVDYAKSVVAMTAFRRSIQQWWADGF
;
A
#
# COMPACT_ATOMS: atom_id res chain seq x y z
N MET A 1 -17.57 1.97 11.25
CA MET A 1 -17.15 0.80 12.06
C MET A 1 -15.88 0.20 11.46
N ASP A 2 -14.86 -0.10 12.25
CA ASP A 2 -13.60 -0.68 11.76
C ASP A 2 -13.70 -2.20 11.53
N ALA A 3 -12.68 -2.83 10.94
CA ALA A 3 -12.71 -4.21 10.48
C ALA A 3 -12.84 -5.18 11.64
N THR A 4 -12.11 -4.92 12.73
CA THR A 4 -12.19 -5.70 13.97
C THR A 4 -13.61 -5.73 14.52
N ALA A 5 -14.30 -4.57 14.56
CA ALA A 5 -15.67 -4.52 15.04
C ALA A 5 -16.66 -5.20 14.08
N GLN A 6 -16.47 -5.07 12.77
CA GLN A 6 -17.31 -5.78 11.79
C GLN A 6 -17.20 -7.30 11.92
N ALA A 7 -15.96 -7.82 12.06
CA ALA A 7 -15.73 -9.25 12.28
C ALA A 7 -16.42 -9.74 13.56
N GLU A 8 -16.40 -8.93 14.62
CA GLU A 8 -17.06 -9.27 15.88
C GLU A 8 -18.60 -9.32 15.76
N LEU A 9 -19.22 -8.44 14.96
CA LEU A 9 -20.66 -8.53 14.70
C LEU A 9 -21.03 -9.85 14.02
N VAL A 10 -20.23 -10.29 13.04
CA VAL A 10 -20.41 -11.58 12.37
C VAL A 10 -20.22 -12.74 13.35
N ARG A 11 -19.18 -12.67 14.19
CA ARG A 11 -18.90 -13.69 15.22
C ARG A 11 -20.06 -13.85 16.21
N ARG A 12 -20.67 -12.73 16.60
CA ARG A 12 -21.84 -12.68 17.48
C ARG A 12 -23.17 -12.96 16.76
N LYS A 13 -23.13 -13.24 15.45
CA LYS A 13 -24.31 -13.47 14.60
C LYS A 13 -25.31 -12.31 14.63
N GLN A 14 -24.81 -11.08 14.84
CA GLN A 14 -25.62 -9.86 14.80
C GLN A 14 -25.81 -9.35 13.37
N VAL A 15 -24.87 -9.70 12.49
CA VAL A 15 -24.95 -9.51 11.03
C VAL A 15 -24.35 -10.75 10.35
N THR A 16 -24.69 -10.94 9.08
CA THR A 16 -24.14 -11.97 8.21
C THR A 16 -23.00 -11.41 7.33
N PRO A 17 -22.09 -12.27 6.83
CA PRO A 17 -21.14 -11.90 5.77
C PRO A 17 -21.81 -11.22 4.57
N ARG A 18 -22.99 -11.70 4.18
CA ARG A 18 -23.76 -11.14 3.06
C ARG A 18 -24.25 -9.74 3.35
N GLU A 19 -24.82 -9.49 4.54
CA GLU A 19 -25.27 -8.15 4.93
C GLU A 19 -24.12 -7.13 4.95
N LEU A 20 -22.92 -7.53 5.41
CA LEU A 20 -21.75 -6.66 5.35
C LEU A 20 -21.31 -6.37 3.91
N LEU A 21 -21.31 -7.38 3.04
CA LEU A 21 -20.98 -7.21 1.63
C LEU A 21 -21.97 -6.27 0.93
N GLU A 22 -23.28 -6.52 1.04
CA GLU A 22 -24.29 -5.69 0.36
C GLU A 22 -24.21 -4.24 0.86
N ALA A 23 -23.94 -4.02 2.14
CA ALA A 23 -23.73 -2.68 2.69
C ALA A 23 -22.45 -1.98 2.15
N ALA A 24 -21.43 -2.74 1.74
CA ALA A 24 -20.24 -2.19 1.08
C ALA A 24 -20.48 -1.93 -0.42
N LEU A 25 -21.22 -2.80 -1.10
CA LEU A 25 -21.63 -2.63 -2.49
C LEU A 25 -22.56 -1.42 -2.63
N GLU A 26 -23.56 -1.26 -1.76
CA GLU A 26 -24.45 -0.10 -1.73
C GLU A 26 -23.66 1.21 -1.56
N ARG A 27 -22.70 1.25 -0.64
CA ARG A 27 -21.82 2.42 -0.47
C ARG A 27 -20.93 2.66 -1.68
N THR A 28 -20.48 1.60 -2.35
CA THR A 28 -19.74 1.71 -3.61
C THR A 28 -20.62 2.38 -4.66
N GLU A 29 -21.86 1.93 -4.85
CA GLU A 29 -22.80 2.51 -5.82
C GLU A 29 -23.10 3.98 -5.52
N GLN A 30 -23.27 4.34 -4.25
CA GLN A 30 -23.63 5.71 -3.83
C GLN A 30 -22.44 6.69 -3.91
N LEU A 31 -21.25 6.28 -3.47
CA LEU A 31 -20.12 7.19 -3.25
C LEU A 31 -19.08 7.15 -4.36
N ASN A 32 -18.85 5.98 -4.95
CA ASN A 32 -17.80 5.78 -5.94
C ASN A 32 -17.94 6.65 -7.20
N PRO A 33 -19.15 6.99 -7.72
CA PRO A 33 -19.26 7.89 -8.86
C PRO A 33 -18.60 9.27 -8.66
N ALA A 34 -18.54 9.77 -7.42
CA ALA A 34 -17.95 11.06 -7.11
C ALA A 34 -16.43 10.99 -6.85
N ILE A 35 -15.94 9.90 -6.27
CA ILE A 35 -14.53 9.77 -5.84
C ILE A 35 -13.68 8.88 -6.75
N ASN A 36 -14.31 8.01 -7.56
CA ASN A 36 -13.67 7.07 -8.47
C ASN A 36 -12.54 6.25 -7.80
N ALA A 37 -12.87 5.64 -6.66
CA ALA A 37 -11.92 4.91 -5.82
C ALA A 37 -11.81 3.43 -6.20
N VAL A 38 -12.94 2.77 -6.47
CA VAL A 38 -13.04 1.34 -6.80
C VAL A 38 -13.20 1.21 -8.32
N ASN A 39 -12.21 0.64 -9.00
CA ASN A 39 -12.18 0.54 -10.47
C ASN A 39 -12.68 -0.81 -11.01
N TYR A 40 -12.63 -1.86 -10.18
CA TYR A 40 -13.25 -3.15 -10.47
C TYR A 40 -14.21 -3.55 -9.36
N VAL A 41 -15.38 -4.05 -9.72
CA VAL A 41 -16.38 -4.61 -8.81
C VAL A 41 -16.74 -6.01 -9.31
N TRP A 42 -16.62 -7.01 -8.44
CA TRP A 42 -16.89 -8.43 -8.71
C TRP A 42 -18.06 -8.92 -7.85
N ALA A 43 -19.19 -8.21 -7.92
CA ALA A 43 -20.32 -8.39 -7.00
C ALA A 43 -20.80 -9.84 -6.90
N ASP A 44 -20.99 -10.52 -8.03
CA ASP A 44 -21.51 -11.90 -8.03
C ASP A 44 -20.53 -12.89 -7.39
N ARG A 45 -19.24 -12.79 -7.75
CA ARG A 45 -18.17 -13.58 -7.10
C ARG A 45 -18.11 -13.33 -5.59
N ALA A 46 -18.24 -12.08 -5.17
CA ALA A 46 -18.21 -11.71 -3.77
C ALA A 46 -19.45 -12.21 -3.00
N ARG A 47 -20.62 -12.24 -3.65
CA ARG A 47 -21.85 -12.82 -3.09
C ARG A 47 -21.75 -14.32 -2.92
N ASP A 48 -21.16 -15.02 -3.89
CA ASP A 48 -20.86 -16.45 -3.76
C ASP A 48 -19.90 -16.71 -2.60
N ALA A 49 -18.82 -15.94 -2.50
CA ALA A 49 -17.90 -16.03 -1.37
C ALA A 49 -18.57 -15.70 -0.03
N ALA A 50 -19.46 -14.69 0.01
CA ALA A 50 -20.21 -14.33 1.21
C ALA A 50 -21.09 -15.49 1.70
N ARG A 51 -21.80 -16.15 0.77
CA ARG A 51 -22.63 -17.33 1.07
C ARG A 51 -21.78 -18.45 1.68
N ASP A 52 -20.63 -18.73 1.08
CA ASP A 52 -19.75 -19.80 1.56
C ASP A 52 -19.21 -19.46 2.97
N LEU A 53 -18.92 -18.18 3.24
CA LEU A 53 -18.48 -17.67 4.55
C LEU A 53 -19.55 -17.73 5.65
N GLU A 54 -20.84 -17.83 5.33
CA GLU A 54 -21.91 -17.99 6.34
C GLU A 54 -21.78 -19.32 7.12
N THR A 55 -21.28 -20.35 6.43
CA THR A 55 -21.11 -21.70 7.00
C THR A 55 -19.66 -22.06 7.30
N ALA A 56 -18.71 -21.22 6.88
CA ALA A 56 -17.29 -21.44 7.11
C ALA A 56 -16.94 -21.42 8.62
N PRO A 57 -15.89 -22.17 9.03
CA PRO A 57 -15.32 -22.05 10.37
C PRO A 57 -14.99 -20.59 10.72
N ASP A 58 -14.98 -20.28 12.01
CA ASP A 58 -14.64 -18.94 12.46
C ASP A 58 -13.19 -18.59 12.10
N SER A 59 -12.97 -17.36 11.64
CA SER A 59 -11.68 -16.83 11.23
C SER A 59 -11.57 -15.36 11.64
N PRO A 60 -10.35 -14.77 11.66
CA PRO A 60 -10.15 -13.44 12.23
C PRO A 60 -11.08 -12.37 11.64
N PHE A 61 -11.31 -12.40 10.33
CA PHE A 61 -12.08 -11.41 9.58
C PHE A 61 -13.21 -12.03 8.75
N ARG A 62 -13.79 -13.15 9.19
CA ARG A 62 -14.88 -13.83 8.48
C ARG A 62 -15.98 -12.87 8.02
N GLY A 63 -16.13 -12.74 6.70
CA GLY A 63 -17.18 -11.94 6.07
C GLY A 63 -16.91 -10.45 5.96
N VAL A 64 -15.78 -9.93 6.45
CA VAL A 64 -15.48 -8.49 6.38
C VAL A 64 -15.17 -8.10 4.93
N PRO A 65 -15.87 -7.10 4.35
CA PRO A 65 -15.67 -6.66 2.97
C PRO A 65 -14.31 -5.98 2.78
N PHE A 66 -13.64 -6.29 1.67
CA PHE A 66 -12.28 -5.86 1.40
C PHE A 66 -12.07 -5.61 -0.09
N ILE A 67 -11.12 -4.73 -0.43
CA ILE A 67 -10.69 -4.51 -1.82
C ILE A 67 -9.16 -4.62 -1.94
N LEU A 68 -8.72 -5.06 -3.11
CA LEU A 68 -7.31 -5.14 -3.45
C LEU A 68 -6.86 -3.88 -4.18
N LYS A 69 -5.68 -3.32 -3.90
CA LYS A 69 -5.08 -2.36 -4.83
C LYS A 69 -4.99 -2.97 -6.23
N ASP A 70 -5.35 -2.22 -7.26
CA ASP A 70 -5.12 -2.61 -8.66
C ASP A 70 -3.66 -2.44 -9.05
N LEU A 71 -2.79 -3.21 -8.38
CA LEU A 71 -1.36 -3.28 -8.61
C LEU A 71 -0.79 -4.52 -7.91
N HIS A 72 -0.33 -5.50 -8.69
CA HIS A 72 0.37 -6.72 -8.26
C HIS A 72 -0.32 -7.69 -7.29
N ALA A 73 -1.34 -7.26 -6.54
CA ALA A 73 -2.14 -8.12 -5.67
C ALA A 73 -3.13 -8.96 -6.49
N ALA A 74 -2.58 -9.94 -7.21
CA ALA A 74 -3.34 -10.85 -8.05
C ALA A 74 -4.29 -11.73 -7.21
N LEU A 75 -5.53 -11.83 -7.67
CA LEU A 75 -6.52 -12.80 -7.21
C LEU A 75 -6.93 -13.60 -8.44
N GLU A 76 -6.73 -14.91 -8.38
CA GLU A 76 -6.93 -15.78 -9.53
C GLU A 76 -8.36 -15.71 -10.08
N GLY A 77 -8.47 -15.63 -11.40
CA GLY A 77 -9.74 -15.51 -12.12
C GLY A 77 -10.37 -14.12 -12.00
N THR A 78 -9.62 -13.08 -11.58
CA THR A 78 -10.13 -11.70 -11.55
C THR A 78 -9.30 -10.75 -12.41
N PRO A 79 -9.94 -9.74 -13.04
CA PRO A 79 -9.23 -8.70 -13.78
C PRO A 79 -8.22 -7.92 -12.92
N MET A 80 -7.11 -7.49 -13.55
CA MET A 80 -6.11 -6.61 -12.93
C MET A 80 -5.46 -5.75 -14.02
N SER A 81 -5.60 -4.43 -13.95
CA SER A 81 -5.04 -3.54 -14.97
C SER A 81 -3.70 -2.95 -14.57
N ASN A 82 -3.32 -3.01 -13.29
CA ASN A 82 -2.13 -2.32 -12.77
C ASN A 82 -2.13 -0.80 -13.09
N GLY A 83 -3.32 -0.19 -13.21
CA GLY A 83 -3.48 1.20 -13.67
C GLY A 83 -3.17 1.46 -15.15
N ASN A 84 -2.73 0.45 -15.91
CA ASN A 84 -2.33 0.58 -17.31
C ASN A 84 -3.53 0.47 -18.28
N ARG A 85 -3.54 1.32 -19.32
CA ARG A 85 -4.65 1.40 -20.28
C ARG A 85 -4.77 0.17 -21.19
N ALA A 86 -3.65 -0.42 -21.60
CA ALA A 86 -3.64 -1.59 -22.48
C ALA A 86 -4.09 -2.86 -21.76
N LEU A 87 -3.62 -3.09 -20.53
CA LEU A 87 -4.08 -4.20 -19.69
C LEU A 87 -5.57 -4.09 -19.35
N ARG A 88 -6.07 -2.86 -19.12
CA ARG A 88 -7.51 -2.61 -18.97
C ARG A 88 -8.26 -2.98 -20.24
N ALA A 89 -7.82 -2.50 -21.40
CA ALA A 89 -8.48 -2.75 -22.68
C ALA A 89 -8.49 -4.25 -23.06
N ALA A 90 -7.41 -4.97 -22.73
CA ALA A 90 -7.31 -6.42 -22.91
C ALA A 90 -8.11 -7.22 -21.88
N ASN A 91 -8.64 -6.56 -20.84
CA ASN A 91 -9.28 -7.19 -19.68
C ASN A 91 -8.41 -8.33 -19.12
N TYR A 92 -7.12 -8.07 -18.89
CA TYR A 92 -6.20 -9.08 -18.37
C TYR A 92 -6.74 -9.68 -17.07
N VAL A 93 -6.87 -11.02 -17.05
CA VAL A 93 -7.33 -11.80 -15.90
C VAL A 93 -6.12 -12.51 -15.29
N ALA A 94 -5.93 -12.35 -13.98
CA ALA A 94 -4.86 -13.04 -13.28
C ALA A 94 -5.08 -14.56 -13.26
N ASP A 95 -4.04 -15.32 -13.58
CA ASP A 95 -3.97 -16.79 -13.57
C ASP A 95 -3.37 -17.35 -12.27
N TYR A 96 -3.11 -16.49 -11.29
CA TYR A 96 -2.62 -16.87 -9.96
C TYR A 96 -3.17 -15.94 -8.89
N SER A 97 -3.08 -16.38 -7.64
CA SER A 97 -3.20 -15.51 -6.47
C SER A 97 -1.83 -15.27 -5.87
N SER A 98 -1.53 -14.03 -5.44
CA SER A 98 -0.30 -13.78 -4.67
C SER A 98 -0.40 -14.42 -3.29
N GLU A 99 0.74 -14.68 -2.65
CA GLU A 99 0.78 -15.28 -1.31
C GLU A 99 0.02 -14.41 -0.30
N LEU A 100 0.20 -13.09 -0.36
CA LEU A 100 -0.55 -12.14 0.46
C LEU A 100 -2.07 -12.25 0.25
N VAL A 101 -2.52 -12.32 -1.00
CA VAL A 101 -3.96 -12.44 -1.30
C VAL A 101 -4.51 -13.78 -0.81
N ARG A 102 -3.76 -14.87 -0.93
CA ARG A 102 -4.15 -16.16 -0.33
C ARG A 102 -4.34 -16.05 1.18
N ARG A 103 -3.45 -15.36 1.87
CA ARG A 103 -3.56 -15.10 3.33
C ARG A 103 -4.79 -14.27 3.68
N PHE A 104 -5.09 -13.24 2.88
CA PHE A 104 -6.32 -12.46 3.07
C PHE A 104 -7.58 -13.33 2.90
N VAL A 105 -7.66 -14.14 1.85
CA VAL A 105 -8.79 -15.07 1.65
C VAL A 105 -8.89 -16.06 2.81
N ALA A 106 -7.78 -16.68 3.23
CA ALA A 106 -7.75 -17.62 4.34
C ALA A 106 -8.18 -17.01 5.69
N SER A 107 -7.96 -15.70 5.88
CA SER A 107 -8.39 -14.96 7.07
C SER A 107 -9.91 -14.70 7.12
N GLY A 108 -10.63 -15.01 6.04
CA GLY A 108 -12.08 -14.83 5.92
C GLY A 108 -12.53 -13.50 5.31
N LEU A 109 -11.60 -12.66 4.82
CA LEU A 109 -11.95 -11.42 4.13
C LEU A 109 -12.74 -11.71 2.86
N ASN A 110 -13.83 -10.95 2.64
CA ASN A 110 -14.62 -11.05 1.43
C ASN A 110 -14.18 -9.97 0.42
N ILE A 111 -13.38 -10.39 -0.55
CA ILE A 111 -12.78 -9.50 -1.54
C ILE A 111 -13.75 -9.27 -2.69
N PHE A 112 -14.25 -8.04 -2.85
CA PHE A 112 -15.27 -7.73 -3.86
C PHE A 112 -14.80 -6.86 -5.01
N GLY A 113 -13.56 -6.39 -5.01
CA GLY A 113 -13.11 -5.48 -6.06
C GLY A 113 -11.69 -4.98 -5.91
N ARG A 114 -11.37 -3.97 -6.73
CA ARG A 114 -10.07 -3.30 -6.71
C ARG A 114 -10.16 -1.79 -6.53
N GLY A 115 -9.21 -1.25 -5.78
CA GLY A 115 -8.98 0.18 -5.65
C GLY A 115 -8.01 0.68 -6.73
N ALA A 116 -8.34 1.80 -7.37
CA ALA A 116 -7.53 2.42 -8.43
C ALA A 116 -6.11 2.76 -7.97
N SER A 117 -5.18 2.68 -8.92
CA SER A 117 -3.76 3.03 -8.80
C SER A 117 -3.32 3.76 -10.08
N PRO A 118 -2.39 4.73 -10.03
CA PRO A 118 -1.71 5.18 -11.23
C PRO A 118 -1.01 4.00 -11.91
N GLU A 119 -0.74 4.15 -13.21
CA GLU A 119 -0.07 3.12 -14.01
C GLU A 119 1.24 2.66 -13.35
N PHE A 120 1.32 1.35 -13.08
CA PHE A 120 2.41 0.65 -12.38
C PHE A 120 2.78 1.21 -10.99
N GLY A 121 1.91 2.04 -10.41
CA GLY A 121 2.14 2.66 -9.13
C GLY A 121 3.28 3.69 -9.12
N SER A 122 3.61 4.28 -10.27
CA SER A 122 4.85 5.04 -10.51
C SER A 122 4.88 6.45 -9.92
N VAL A 123 3.71 7.05 -9.64
CA VAL A 123 3.57 8.42 -9.13
C VAL A 123 2.81 8.52 -7.82
N PRO A 124 3.01 9.61 -7.04
CA PRO A 124 2.38 9.82 -5.74
C PRO A 124 0.96 10.41 -5.84
N VAL A 125 0.28 10.25 -6.97
CA VAL A 125 -1.13 10.64 -7.21
C VAL A 125 -1.85 9.51 -7.94
N THR A 126 -3.15 9.32 -7.68
CA THR A 126 -3.95 8.31 -8.39
C THR A 126 -4.81 8.97 -9.45
N GLU A 127 -4.21 9.22 -10.62
CA GLU A 127 -4.87 9.85 -11.76
C GLU A 127 -4.56 9.12 -13.09
N PRO A 128 -4.70 7.77 -13.15
CA PRO A 128 -4.35 7.02 -14.34
C PRO A 128 -5.24 7.39 -15.53
N GLU A 129 -4.68 7.46 -16.73
CA GLU A 129 -5.47 7.62 -17.96
C GLU A 129 -6.45 6.45 -18.16
N ALA A 130 -6.10 5.26 -17.66
CA ALA A 130 -6.92 4.06 -17.78
C ALA A 130 -8.28 4.19 -17.07
N TRP A 131 -8.35 4.91 -15.94
CA TRP A 131 -9.53 4.93 -15.06
C TRP A 131 -10.00 6.33 -14.67
N GLY A 132 -9.21 7.37 -14.96
CA GLY A 132 -9.45 8.73 -14.50
C GLY A 132 -8.99 8.97 -13.05
N PRO A 133 -9.11 10.22 -12.56
CA PRO A 133 -8.64 10.62 -11.23
C PRO A 133 -9.47 10.03 -10.11
N THR A 134 -8.79 9.53 -9.06
CA THR A 134 -9.38 9.25 -7.75
C THR A 134 -9.27 10.49 -6.85
N ARG A 135 -10.41 10.98 -6.40
CA ARG A 135 -10.53 12.20 -5.59
C ARG A 135 -10.55 11.88 -4.10
N SER A 136 -10.07 12.82 -3.28
CA SER A 136 -10.20 12.71 -1.83
C SER A 136 -11.66 12.81 -1.40
N PRO A 137 -12.17 11.92 -0.54
CA PRO A 137 -13.54 12.03 -0.01
C PRO A 137 -13.75 13.27 0.90
N TYR A 138 -12.68 13.91 1.37
CA TYR A 138 -12.77 15.13 2.19
C TYR A 138 -12.99 16.39 1.34
N ASP A 139 -12.43 16.41 0.14
CA ASP A 139 -12.55 17.51 -0.82
C ASP A 139 -12.37 16.95 -2.24
N LEU A 140 -13.46 16.95 -3.01
CA LEU A 140 -13.47 16.38 -4.36
C LEU A 140 -12.57 17.14 -5.35
N SER A 141 -12.09 18.33 -5.01
CA SER A 141 -11.10 19.06 -5.81
C SER A 141 -9.65 18.59 -5.56
N ARG A 142 -9.42 17.73 -4.57
CA ARG A 142 -8.08 17.31 -4.12
C ARG A 142 -7.77 15.87 -4.50
N THR A 143 -6.48 15.61 -4.65
CA THR A 143 -5.94 14.26 -4.86
C THR A 143 -6.18 13.38 -3.63
N SER A 144 -6.42 12.08 -3.85
CA SER A 144 -6.36 11.06 -2.80
C SER A 144 -4.92 10.67 -2.41
N GLY A 145 -3.92 11.28 -3.05
CA GLY A 145 -2.53 10.84 -2.99
C GLY A 145 -2.32 9.57 -3.82
N GLY A 146 -1.18 8.92 -3.67
CA GLY A 146 -0.88 7.73 -4.45
C GLY A 146 0.41 7.03 -4.04
N SER A 147 0.66 5.82 -4.55
CA SER A 147 -0.13 5.14 -5.59
C SER A 147 -1.34 4.33 -5.09
N SER A 148 -1.52 4.13 -3.78
CA SER A 148 -2.70 3.42 -3.24
C SER A 148 -3.92 4.34 -2.99
N GLY A 149 -4.12 5.37 -3.82
CA GLY A 149 -5.17 6.38 -3.63
C GLY A 149 -6.58 5.82 -3.65
N GLY A 150 -6.89 4.87 -4.54
CA GLY A 150 -8.19 4.18 -4.57
C GLY A 150 -8.50 3.43 -3.28
N SER A 151 -7.52 2.68 -2.76
CA SER A 151 -7.64 1.99 -1.46
C SER A 151 -7.89 2.97 -0.31
N ALA A 152 -7.15 4.07 -0.25
CA ALA A 152 -7.30 5.07 0.80
C ALA A 152 -8.63 5.83 0.72
N ALA A 153 -9.03 6.26 -0.48
CA ALA A 153 -10.31 6.93 -0.70
C ALA A 153 -11.49 6.01 -0.33
N ALA A 154 -11.46 4.73 -0.69
CA ALA A 154 -12.50 3.77 -0.32
C ALA A 154 -12.61 3.55 1.20
N VAL A 155 -11.48 3.47 1.90
CA VAL A 155 -11.46 3.35 3.37
C VAL A 155 -11.93 4.64 4.05
N ALA A 156 -11.51 5.81 3.56
CA ALA A 156 -11.89 7.10 4.14
C ALA A 156 -13.36 7.43 3.90
N ALA A 157 -13.91 7.08 2.73
CA ALA A 157 -15.34 7.20 2.42
C ALA A 157 -16.22 6.18 3.18
N GLY A 158 -15.61 5.21 3.88
CA GLY A 158 -16.34 4.19 4.63
C GLY A 158 -16.97 3.09 3.76
N ILE A 159 -16.56 2.95 2.50
CA ILE A 159 -16.96 1.84 1.61
C ILE A 159 -16.46 0.50 2.19
N VAL A 160 -15.20 0.48 2.64
CA VAL A 160 -14.58 -0.66 3.31
C VAL A 160 -13.92 -0.25 4.62
N PRO A 161 -13.73 -1.16 5.58
CA PRO A 161 -13.01 -0.84 6.81
C PRO A 161 -11.48 -0.81 6.69
N ALA A 162 -10.95 -1.58 5.75
CA ALA A 162 -9.54 -1.68 5.42
C ALA A 162 -9.41 -2.04 3.94
N ALA A 163 -8.27 -1.73 3.34
CA ALA A 163 -7.99 -2.08 1.96
C ALA A 163 -6.51 -2.40 1.78
N HIS A 164 -6.20 -3.32 0.87
CA HIS A 164 -4.82 -3.62 0.47
C HIS A 164 -4.13 -2.37 -0.11
N ALA A 165 -2.85 -2.20 0.21
CA ALA A 165 -2.05 -1.10 -0.30
C ALA A 165 -0.57 -1.50 -0.37
N SER A 166 0.20 -0.84 -1.23
CA SER A 166 1.63 -1.09 -1.44
C SER A 166 2.45 0.20 -1.35
N ASP A 167 3.72 0.13 -0.92
CA ASP A 167 4.60 1.30 -0.69
C ASP A 167 6.04 1.06 -1.13
N GLY A 168 6.44 1.70 -2.24
CA GLY A 168 7.84 1.82 -2.68
C GLY A 168 8.44 3.20 -2.37
N GLY A 169 7.78 4.26 -2.86
CA GLY A 169 8.20 5.66 -2.66
C GLY A 169 7.38 6.44 -1.63
N GLY A 170 6.43 5.80 -0.93
CA GLY A 170 5.44 6.47 -0.08
C GLY A 170 4.00 5.98 -0.27
N SER A 171 3.77 5.01 -1.15
CA SER A 171 2.44 4.71 -1.68
C SER A 171 1.40 4.11 -0.72
N ILE A 172 1.75 3.79 0.53
CA ILE A 172 0.78 3.57 1.62
C ILE A 172 0.63 4.85 2.43
N ARG A 173 1.76 5.45 2.81
CA ARG A 173 1.85 6.59 3.74
C ARG A 173 1.29 7.89 3.17
N ILE A 174 1.59 8.20 1.91
CA ILE A 174 1.11 9.41 1.20
C ILE A 174 -0.43 9.40 1.11
N PRO A 175 -1.08 8.38 0.51
CA PRO A 175 -2.54 8.40 0.40
C PRO A 175 -3.23 8.27 1.77
N ALA A 176 -2.61 7.61 2.76
CA ALA A 176 -3.10 7.65 4.13
C ALA A 176 -3.06 9.07 4.73
N SER A 177 -1.98 9.83 4.51
CA SER A 177 -1.89 11.23 4.93
C SER A 177 -2.92 12.10 4.23
N CYS A 178 -3.10 11.96 2.92
CA CYS A 178 -4.06 12.74 2.14
C CYS A 178 -5.52 12.41 2.48
N CYS A 179 -5.79 11.20 2.97
CA CYS A 179 -7.13 10.71 3.29
C CYS A 179 -7.36 10.50 4.81
N GLY A 180 -6.51 11.05 5.70
CA GLY A 180 -6.73 10.99 7.14
C GLY A 180 -6.80 9.57 7.73
N LEU A 181 -5.93 8.66 7.28
CA LEU A 181 -5.92 7.24 7.66
C LEU A 181 -4.62 6.81 8.35
N VAL A 182 -4.65 5.59 8.91
CA VAL A 182 -3.46 4.85 9.32
C VAL A 182 -2.86 4.14 8.11
N GLY A 183 -1.62 4.50 7.76
CA GLY A 183 -0.83 3.86 6.72
C GLY A 183 0.55 3.45 7.23
N LEU A 184 0.80 2.13 7.30
CA LEU A 184 2.06 1.58 7.79
C LEU A 184 2.85 0.91 6.67
N LYS A 185 4.02 1.49 6.36
CA LYS A 185 5.06 0.81 5.58
C LYS A 185 5.86 -0.10 6.51
N VAL A 186 5.69 -1.40 6.32
CA VAL A 186 6.35 -2.43 7.13
C VAL A 186 7.85 -2.50 6.84
N SER A 187 8.59 -3.16 7.74
CA SER A 187 9.97 -3.58 7.47
C SER A 187 10.03 -4.41 6.16
N GLN A 188 11.05 -4.17 5.34
CA GLN A 188 11.31 -4.98 4.14
C GLN A 188 11.43 -6.46 4.53
N GLY A 189 10.77 -7.35 3.78
CA GLY A 189 10.72 -8.78 4.09
C GLY A 189 9.72 -9.18 5.19
N ARG A 190 8.84 -8.28 5.64
CA ARG A 190 7.78 -8.60 6.61
C ARG A 190 6.64 -9.41 5.98
N ILE A 191 6.29 -9.09 4.74
CA ILE A 191 5.21 -9.70 3.96
C ILE A 191 5.83 -10.21 2.66
N SER A 192 5.49 -11.44 2.29
CA SER A 192 5.97 -12.07 1.06
C SER A 192 5.40 -11.39 -0.20
N MET A 193 6.23 -11.29 -1.22
CA MET A 193 5.91 -10.77 -2.55
C MET A 193 5.65 -11.90 -3.57
N ALA A 194 5.70 -13.15 -3.12
CA ALA A 194 5.53 -14.34 -3.93
C ALA A 194 4.17 -14.38 -4.67
N PRO A 195 4.09 -15.08 -5.82
CA PRO A 195 5.16 -15.86 -6.46
C PRO A 195 6.03 -15.08 -7.45
N ASN A 196 5.58 -13.93 -7.93
CA ASN A 196 6.12 -13.28 -9.13
C ASN A 196 7.01 -12.06 -8.85
N ARG A 197 7.17 -11.68 -7.58
CA ARG A 197 8.04 -10.59 -7.14
C ARG A 197 8.87 -11.06 -5.94
N ASP A 198 9.96 -10.37 -5.67
CA ASP A 198 10.78 -10.58 -4.48
C ASP A 198 10.83 -9.33 -3.59
N GLU A 199 11.31 -9.53 -2.37
CA GLU A 199 11.39 -8.52 -1.32
C GLU A 199 12.63 -7.63 -1.43
N THR A 200 13.48 -7.83 -2.45
CA THR A 200 14.76 -7.12 -2.60
C THR A 200 14.60 -5.73 -3.18
N ASN A 201 13.49 -5.49 -3.89
CA ASN A 201 13.14 -4.18 -4.44
C ASN A 201 12.61 -3.22 -3.34
N LEU A 202 12.32 -1.98 -3.71
CA LEU A 202 11.93 -0.88 -2.83
C LEU A 202 10.53 -1.03 -2.20
N GLY A 203 9.67 -1.82 -2.86
CA GLY A 203 8.26 -1.98 -2.52
C GLY A 203 8.00 -2.97 -1.39
N VAL A 204 7.04 -2.64 -0.54
CA VAL A 204 6.39 -3.59 0.39
C VAL A 204 4.89 -3.55 0.21
N GLU A 205 4.19 -4.60 0.62
CA GLU A 205 2.72 -4.68 0.66
C GLU A 205 2.23 -4.57 2.10
N ASN A 206 1.03 -4.04 2.32
CA ASN A 206 0.28 -4.06 3.58
C ASN A 206 -1.17 -3.59 3.32
N VAL A 207 -1.72 -2.75 4.21
CA VAL A 207 -3.06 -2.19 4.15
C VAL A 207 -3.06 -0.71 4.54
N VAL A 208 -4.14 -0.02 4.18
CA VAL A 208 -4.58 1.24 4.81
C VAL A 208 -5.83 0.97 5.64
N THR A 209 -5.91 1.60 6.82
CA THR A 209 -6.96 1.34 7.82
C THR A 209 -7.37 2.63 8.54
N ARG A 210 -8.53 2.63 9.22
CA ARG A 210 -8.94 3.75 10.09
C ARG A 210 -8.37 3.68 11.50
N THR A 211 -7.95 2.51 11.96
CA THR A 211 -7.52 2.29 13.34
C THR A 211 -6.21 1.50 13.39
N VAL A 212 -5.38 1.81 14.38
CA VAL A 212 -4.10 1.10 14.58
C VAL A 212 -4.33 -0.39 14.88
N ARG A 213 -5.44 -0.73 15.56
CA ARG A 213 -5.78 -2.14 15.85
C ARG A 213 -6.11 -2.97 14.62
N ASP A 214 -6.78 -2.38 13.62
CA ASP A 214 -7.00 -3.05 12.34
C ASP A 214 -5.67 -3.26 11.62
N CYS A 215 -4.78 -2.26 11.63
CA CYS A 215 -3.45 -2.40 11.02
C CYS A 215 -2.66 -3.56 11.67
N ALA A 216 -2.66 -3.65 13.00
CA ALA A 216 -2.00 -4.72 13.73
C ALA A 216 -2.62 -6.11 13.41
N ALA A 217 -3.94 -6.22 13.45
CA ALA A 217 -4.63 -7.48 13.14
C ALA A 217 -4.44 -7.91 11.67
N MET A 218 -4.37 -6.95 10.73
CA MET A 218 -4.04 -7.23 9.34
C MET A 218 -2.60 -7.71 9.15
N LEU A 219 -1.65 -7.21 9.96
CA LEU A 219 -0.29 -7.74 9.97
C LEU A 219 -0.24 -9.17 10.49
N ASP A 220 -0.97 -9.49 11.55
CA ASP A 220 -1.01 -10.85 12.13
C ASP A 220 -1.48 -11.91 11.15
N ILE A 221 -2.40 -11.58 10.24
CA ILE A 221 -2.88 -12.51 9.22
C ILE A 221 -1.97 -12.58 7.98
N SER A 222 -1.11 -11.59 7.75
CA SER A 222 -0.39 -11.41 6.48
C SER A 222 1.12 -11.58 6.57
N HIS A 223 1.73 -11.38 7.74
CA HIS A 223 3.18 -11.39 7.88
C HIS A 223 3.79 -12.79 7.71
N GLY A 224 5.09 -12.83 7.40
CA GLY A 224 5.89 -14.05 7.34
C GLY A 224 6.37 -14.38 5.93
N PRO A 225 7.43 -15.19 5.82
CA PRO A 225 8.02 -15.53 4.52
C PRO A 225 7.08 -16.40 3.68
N GLY A 226 7.19 -16.29 2.37
CA GLY A 226 6.63 -17.20 1.38
C GLY A 226 7.70 -18.12 0.79
N ILE A 227 7.31 -18.93 -0.20
CA ILE A 227 8.24 -19.83 -0.90
C ILE A 227 9.18 -18.99 -1.76
N GLY A 228 10.49 -19.10 -1.49
CA GLY A 228 11.54 -18.46 -2.30
C GLY A 228 11.96 -17.06 -1.83
N ASP A 229 11.30 -16.49 -0.81
CA ASP A 229 11.65 -15.18 -0.25
C ASP A 229 13.12 -15.14 0.20
N ARG A 230 13.82 -14.06 -0.16
CA ARG A 230 15.26 -13.89 0.11
C ARG A 230 15.56 -12.89 1.21
N VAL A 231 14.67 -11.93 1.42
CA VAL A 231 14.78 -10.92 2.50
C VAL A 231 13.67 -11.21 3.50
N ILE A 232 14.05 -11.57 4.72
CA ILE A 232 13.11 -11.95 5.77
C ILE A 232 13.29 -11.00 6.96
N ALA A 233 12.22 -10.31 7.34
CA ALA A 233 12.23 -9.45 8.52
C ALA A 233 12.28 -10.28 9.82
N PRO A 234 12.88 -9.75 10.91
CA PRO A 234 12.88 -10.43 12.21
C PRO A 234 11.47 -10.81 12.65
N ARG A 235 11.23 -12.07 13.03
CA ARG A 235 9.89 -12.52 13.45
C ARG A 235 9.38 -11.70 14.64
N PRO A 236 8.08 -11.36 14.71
CA PRO A 236 7.54 -10.73 15.89
C PRO A 236 7.62 -11.69 17.09
N THR A 237 7.80 -11.15 18.29
CA THR A 237 7.90 -11.93 19.53
C THR A 237 6.55 -12.43 20.04
N ARG A 238 5.46 -11.76 19.63
CA ARG A 238 4.05 -12.09 19.88
C ARG A 238 3.18 -11.45 18.78
N PRO A 239 1.88 -11.79 18.68
CA PRO A 239 0.98 -11.12 17.74
C PRO A 239 1.02 -9.59 17.88
N TYR A 240 0.96 -8.88 16.76
CA TYR A 240 0.95 -7.42 16.71
C TYR A 240 -0.24 -6.82 17.47
N VAL A 241 -1.41 -7.48 17.47
CA VAL A 241 -2.55 -7.04 18.29
C VAL A 241 -2.24 -7.02 19.79
N ASP A 242 -1.35 -7.90 20.25
CA ASP A 242 -0.94 -7.96 21.67
C ASP A 242 0.07 -6.85 22.01
N GLU A 243 0.85 -6.39 21.03
CA GLU A 243 1.76 -5.24 21.23
C GLU A 243 1.00 -3.95 21.53
N LEU A 244 -0.27 -3.82 21.12
CA LEU A 244 -1.10 -2.65 21.42
C LEU A 244 -1.38 -2.48 22.92
N ARG A 245 -1.21 -3.55 23.71
CA ARG A 245 -1.40 -3.56 25.16
C ARG A 245 -0.08 -3.43 25.92
N ALA A 246 1.05 -3.52 25.23
CA ALA A 246 2.36 -3.41 25.83
C ALA A 246 2.78 -1.94 25.89
N ALA A 247 2.77 -1.37 27.10
CA ALA A 247 3.29 -0.02 27.30
C ALA A 247 4.82 -0.03 27.04
N PRO A 248 5.33 0.81 26.13
CA PRO A 248 6.77 0.95 25.97
C PRO A 248 7.36 1.65 27.20
N SER A 249 8.65 1.41 27.47
CA SER A 249 9.41 2.32 28.34
C SER A 249 9.49 3.71 27.71
N SER A 250 9.91 4.72 28.49
CA SER A 250 10.27 6.04 27.94
C SER A 250 11.22 5.86 26.76
N LEU A 251 10.79 6.30 25.58
CA LEU A 251 11.56 6.24 24.34
C LEU A 251 12.33 7.55 24.14
N ARG A 252 13.44 7.47 23.41
CA ARG A 252 14.07 8.63 22.79
C ARG A 252 13.48 8.78 21.39
N ILE A 253 13.07 9.99 21.02
CA ILE A 253 12.35 10.24 19.78
C ILE A 253 12.95 11.49 19.14
N GLY A 254 13.52 11.29 17.96
CA GLY A 254 13.91 12.39 17.08
C GLY A 254 12.73 12.89 16.24
N PHE A 255 12.60 14.20 16.05
CA PHE A 255 11.66 14.78 15.10
C PHE A 255 12.35 15.64 14.04
N LEU A 256 11.73 15.71 12.87
CA LEU A 256 12.09 16.57 11.75
C LEU A 256 10.81 17.25 11.25
N ASP A 257 10.78 18.57 11.30
CA ASP A 257 9.63 19.44 11.00
C ASP A 257 9.89 20.41 9.83
N HIS A 258 10.95 20.13 9.07
CA HIS A 258 11.35 20.88 7.89
C HIS A 258 11.88 19.93 6.83
N ARG A 259 12.07 20.46 5.62
CA ARG A 259 12.67 19.69 4.54
C ARG A 259 14.19 19.58 4.73
N PRO A 260 14.76 18.37 4.74
CA PRO A 260 16.21 18.18 4.94
C PRO A 260 17.04 18.54 3.70
N LEU A 261 16.39 18.69 2.55
CA LEU A 261 16.96 19.18 1.30
C LEU A 261 16.33 20.53 0.92
N PRO A 262 16.98 21.37 0.09
CA PRO A 262 16.40 22.62 -0.37
C PRO A 262 15.04 22.44 -1.04
N GLY A 263 14.13 23.40 -0.82
CA GLY A 263 12.83 23.48 -1.45
C GLY A 263 11.70 23.79 -0.46
N PRO A 264 10.47 23.98 -0.96
CA PRO A 264 9.34 24.34 -0.12
C PRO A 264 8.98 23.22 0.86
N PHE A 265 8.48 23.62 2.02
CA PHE A 265 7.86 22.80 3.04
C PHE A 265 6.65 23.55 3.59
N ASP A 266 5.52 22.88 3.73
CA ASP A 266 4.28 23.52 4.18
C ASP A 266 4.30 23.74 5.70
N SER A 267 3.98 24.96 6.14
CA SER A 267 3.95 25.28 7.57
C SER A 267 2.90 24.50 8.36
N GLU A 268 1.78 24.12 7.74
CA GLU A 268 0.76 23.30 8.39
C GLU A 268 1.27 21.88 8.67
N CYS A 269 2.15 21.34 7.81
CA CYS A 269 2.84 20.08 8.09
C CYS A 269 3.79 20.22 9.29
N ALA A 270 4.53 21.33 9.40
CA ALA A 270 5.38 21.60 10.58
C ALA A 270 4.54 21.62 11.86
N ILE A 271 3.42 22.34 11.84
CA ILE A 271 2.48 22.43 12.98
C ILE A 271 1.96 21.04 13.36
N GLY A 272 1.64 20.20 12.37
CA GLY A 272 1.23 18.81 12.61
C GLY A 272 2.29 18.00 13.36
N VAL A 273 3.56 18.11 12.95
CA VAL A 273 4.68 17.45 13.66
C VAL A 273 4.81 17.98 15.09
N GLN A 274 4.73 19.30 15.29
CA GLN A 274 4.88 19.91 16.61
C GLN A 274 3.79 19.47 17.61
N ARG A 275 2.53 19.33 17.15
CA ARG A 275 1.44 18.76 17.98
C ARG A 275 1.73 17.32 18.44
N VAL A 276 2.36 16.52 17.57
CA VAL A 276 2.76 15.16 17.92
C VAL A 276 3.92 15.18 18.91
N VAL A 277 4.89 16.08 18.75
CA VAL A 277 6.00 16.29 19.70
C VAL A 277 5.48 16.64 21.10
N GLU A 278 4.53 17.57 21.20
CA GLU A 278 3.88 17.94 22.47
C GLU A 278 3.20 16.75 23.12
N THR A 279 2.43 15.98 22.33
CA THR A 279 1.70 14.80 22.81
C THR A 279 2.66 13.72 23.32
N LEU A 280 3.73 13.40 22.57
CA LEU A 280 4.71 12.39 22.97
C LEU A 280 5.52 12.83 24.20
N SER A 281 5.83 14.12 24.31
CA SER A 281 6.50 14.67 25.49
C SER A 281 5.61 14.57 26.73
N ALA A 282 4.32 14.89 26.61
CA ALA A 282 3.34 14.76 27.69
C ALA A 282 3.12 13.31 28.15
N LEU A 283 3.32 12.33 27.24
CA LEU A 283 3.31 10.90 27.55
C LEU A 283 4.60 10.41 28.23
N GLY A 284 5.59 11.29 28.44
CA GLY A 284 6.83 10.98 29.16
C GLY A 284 7.99 10.49 28.30
N HIS A 285 7.90 10.63 26.96
CA HIS A 285 9.02 10.34 26.06
C HIS A 285 10.04 11.48 26.04
N ARG A 286 11.30 11.17 25.70
CA ARG A 286 12.34 12.17 25.44
C ARG A 286 12.33 12.56 23.98
N VAL A 287 11.73 13.70 23.66
CA VAL A 287 11.56 14.16 22.29
C VAL A 287 12.54 15.30 21.99
N GLU A 288 13.33 15.18 20.93
CA GLU A 288 14.33 16.20 20.56
C GLU A 288 14.44 16.38 19.04
N ALA A 289 14.88 17.57 18.62
CA ALA A 289 15.12 17.89 17.21
C ALA A 289 16.37 17.14 16.72
N SER A 290 16.18 15.90 16.26
CA SER A 290 17.23 15.02 15.80
C SER A 290 16.67 14.09 14.73
N TRP A 291 17.48 13.82 13.70
CA TRP A 291 17.11 12.96 12.59
C TRP A 291 18.36 12.35 11.95
N PRO A 292 18.23 11.25 11.20
CA PRO A 292 19.34 10.68 10.44
C PRO A 292 19.89 11.68 9.42
N LYS A 293 21.14 12.12 9.60
CA LYS A 293 21.82 13.08 8.72
C LYS A 293 21.89 12.70 7.23
N PRO A 294 21.93 11.41 6.84
CA PRO A 294 21.88 11.07 5.41
C PRO A 294 20.62 11.58 4.68
N LEU A 295 19.52 11.91 5.38
CA LEU A 295 18.34 12.54 4.77
C LEU A 295 18.67 13.89 4.09
N GLU A 296 19.78 14.53 4.45
CA GLU A 296 20.27 15.78 3.88
C GLU A 296 21.19 15.56 2.66
N ASP A 297 21.46 14.32 2.25
CA ASP A 297 22.38 14.01 1.14
C ASP A 297 21.71 14.24 -0.24
N PRO A 298 22.11 15.28 -1.01
CA PRO A 298 21.50 15.60 -2.31
C PRO A 298 21.90 14.61 -3.41
N SER A 299 22.83 13.69 -3.16
CA SER A 299 23.24 12.66 -4.12
C SER A 299 22.28 11.47 -4.19
N ILE A 300 21.37 11.34 -3.21
CA ILE A 300 20.43 10.22 -3.08
C ILE A 300 19.29 10.28 -4.11
N PRO A 301 18.59 11.41 -4.33
CA PRO A 301 17.47 11.44 -5.27
C PRO A 301 17.79 10.97 -6.69
N PRO A 302 18.91 11.37 -7.33
CA PRO A 302 19.26 10.86 -8.66
C PRO A 302 19.48 9.34 -8.69
N ARG A 303 20.05 8.76 -7.63
CA ARG A 303 20.27 7.31 -7.50
C ARG A 303 18.97 6.55 -7.30
N PHE A 304 18.05 7.12 -6.52
CA PHE A 304 16.69 6.60 -6.41
C PHE A 304 16.00 6.62 -7.77
N SER A 305 16.09 7.72 -8.51
CA SER A 305 15.50 7.85 -9.86
C SER A 305 16.02 6.78 -10.81
N ALA A 306 17.31 6.45 -10.78
CA ALA A 306 17.87 5.35 -11.58
C ALA A 306 17.15 4.02 -11.28
N LEU A 307 17.04 3.63 -10.00
CA LEU A 307 16.34 2.40 -9.61
C LEU A 307 14.85 2.44 -9.96
N TRP A 308 14.20 3.58 -9.73
CA TRP A 308 12.77 3.77 -9.97
C TRP A 308 12.43 3.67 -11.46
N SER A 309 13.25 4.26 -12.33
CA SER A 309 13.11 4.18 -13.78
C SER A 309 13.34 2.78 -14.32
N THR A 310 14.30 2.02 -13.78
CA THR A 310 14.52 0.62 -14.17
C THR A 310 13.30 -0.25 -13.88
N ASN A 311 12.58 -0.01 -12.78
CA ASN A 311 11.33 -0.72 -12.49
C ASN A 311 10.27 -0.50 -13.59
N MET A 312 10.22 0.69 -14.20
CA MET A 312 9.30 0.97 -15.31
C MET A 312 9.70 0.24 -16.59
N ALA A 313 10.99 0.21 -16.92
CA ALA A 313 11.47 -0.57 -18.06
C ALA A 313 11.11 -2.06 -17.94
N VAL A 314 11.33 -2.66 -16.76
CA VAL A 314 10.95 -4.05 -16.49
C VAL A 314 9.42 -4.25 -16.58
N ALA A 315 8.62 -3.32 -16.07
CA ALA A 315 7.16 -3.40 -16.15
C ALA A 315 6.64 -3.34 -17.60
N ILE A 316 7.24 -2.52 -18.44
CA ILE A 316 6.92 -2.43 -19.88
C ILE A 316 7.22 -3.76 -20.59
N GLU A 317 8.39 -4.34 -20.35
CA GLU A 317 8.73 -5.65 -20.94
C GLU A 317 7.79 -6.77 -20.46
N ALA A 318 7.41 -6.75 -19.18
CA ALA A 318 6.47 -7.71 -18.62
C ALA A 318 5.06 -7.55 -19.23
N THR A 319 4.64 -6.32 -19.51
CA THR A 319 3.30 -6.02 -20.05
C THR A 319 3.07 -6.67 -21.41
N ALA A 320 4.07 -6.70 -22.31
CA ALA A 320 3.95 -7.40 -23.59
C ALA A 320 3.63 -8.90 -23.41
N ARG A 321 4.21 -9.55 -22.39
CA ARG A 321 3.91 -10.96 -22.07
C ARG A 321 2.48 -11.12 -21.55
N LEU A 322 2.04 -10.20 -20.68
CA LEU A 322 0.66 -10.22 -20.14
C LEU A 322 -0.39 -9.96 -21.22
N LEU A 323 -0.08 -9.13 -22.21
CA LEU A 323 -0.96 -8.84 -23.35
C LEU A 323 -0.95 -9.93 -24.42
N GLY A 324 0.05 -10.82 -24.43
CA GLY A 324 0.23 -11.81 -25.49
C GLY A 324 0.57 -11.19 -26.86
N ARG A 325 1.01 -9.93 -26.90
CA ARG A 325 1.42 -9.21 -28.11
C ARG A 325 2.56 -8.23 -27.82
N PRO A 326 3.33 -7.80 -28.84
CA PRO A 326 4.23 -6.67 -28.68
C PRO A 326 3.48 -5.45 -28.12
N ALA A 327 4.11 -4.77 -27.16
CA ALA A 327 3.62 -3.51 -26.62
C ALA A 327 4.39 -2.34 -27.26
N ASP A 328 3.71 -1.20 -27.44
CA ASP A 328 4.31 0.02 -27.98
C ASP A 328 4.01 1.24 -27.09
N ALA A 329 4.52 2.42 -27.47
CA ALA A 329 4.39 3.63 -26.67
C ALA A 329 2.92 4.04 -26.41
N SER A 330 1.99 3.67 -27.31
CA SER A 330 0.56 3.94 -27.14
C SER A 330 -0.13 3.04 -26.12
N ASP A 331 0.59 2.06 -25.55
CA ASP A 331 0.10 1.24 -24.45
C ASP A 331 0.36 1.86 -23.06
N TYR A 332 1.18 2.93 -22.97
CA TYR A 332 1.66 3.49 -21.71
C TYR A 332 1.48 5.00 -21.59
N GLU A 333 1.34 5.49 -20.36
CA GLU A 333 1.37 6.92 -20.06
C GLU A 333 2.75 7.52 -20.39
N ALA A 334 2.76 8.75 -20.92
CA ALA A 334 3.96 9.36 -21.50
C ALA A 334 5.13 9.41 -20.50
N MET A 335 4.85 9.69 -19.23
CA MET A 335 5.86 9.73 -18.18
C MET A 335 6.47 8.35 -17.89
N ASN A 336 5.67 7.28 -17.89
CA ASN A 336 6.20 5.92 -17.66
C ASN A 336 7.04 5.44 -18.84
N TRP A 337 6.62 5.76 -20.06
CA TRP A 337 7.42 5.53 -21.26
C TRP A 337 8.75 6.30 -21.23
N ALA A 338 8.73 7.57 -20.80
CA ALA A 338 9.94 8.38 -20.65
C ALA A 338 10.88 7.82 -19.57
N MET A 339 10.35 7.36 -18.43
CA MET A 339 11.13 6.71 -17.39
C MET A 339 11.81 5.44 -17.89
N ALA A 340 11.11 4.59 -18.63
CA ALA A 340 11.68 3.40 -19.22
C ALA A 340 12.74 3.72 -20.29
N THR A 341 12.49 4.72 -21.13
CA THR A 341 13.47 5.21 -22.11
C THR A 341 14.73 5.73 -21.43
N PHE A 342 14.59 6.52 -20.37
CA PHE A 342 15.71 6.97 -19.55
C PHE A 342 16.49 5.80 -18.95
N ALA A 343 15.80 4.76 -18.46
CA ALA A 343 16.46 3.57 -17.95
C ALA A 343 17.30 2.85 -19.02
N GLY A 344 16.84 2.81 -20.27
CA GLY A 344 17.58 2.26 -21.40
C GLY A 344 18.88 3.01 -21.75
N SER A 345 19.02 4.26 -21.30
CA SER A 345 20.27 5.03 -21.46
C SER A 345 21.33 4.72 -20.41
N MET A 346 20.98 4.01 -19.33
CA MET A 346 21.89 3.65 -18.24
C MET A 346 22.58 2.32 -18.52
N SER A 347 23.87 2.21 -18.19
CA SER A 347 24.55 0.92 -18.21
C SER A 347 24.16 0.06 -17.01
N ALA A 348 24.36 -1.26 -17.12
CA ALA A 348 24.25 -2.16 -15.97
C ALA A 348 25.17 -1.75 -14.79
N VAL A 349 26.30 -1.11 -15.10
CA VAL A 349 27.23 -0.59 -14.08
C VAL A 349 26.63 0.62 -13.35
N ASP A 350 25.91 1.51 -14.04
CA ASP A 350 25.27 2.67 -13.42
C ASP A 350 24.11 2.26 -12.50
N TYR A 351 23.33 1.25 -12.93
CA TYR A 351 22.34 0.60 -12.08
C TYR A 351 23.01 -0.01 -10.83
N ALA A 352 24.07 -0.80 -11.00
CA ALA A 352 24.78 -1.44 -9.89
C ALA A 352 25.36 -0.40 -8.89
N LYS A 353 25.92 0.71 -9.37
CA LYS A 353 26.36 1.83 -8.52
C LYS A 353 25.22 2.41 -7.70
N SER A 354 24.03 2.55 -8.29
CA SER A 354 22.84 3.05 -7.59
C SER A 354 22.39 2.09 -6.49
N VAL A 355 22.40 0.78 -6.74
CA VAL A 355 22.11 -0.25 -5.73
C VAL A 355 23.10 -0.20 -4.56
N VAL A 356 24.40 -0.12 -4.86
CA VAL A 356 25.46 -0.01 -3.83
C VAL A 356 25.28 1.26 -3.00
N ALA A 357 24.99 2.38 -3.64
CA ALA A 357 24.78 3.64 -2.95
C ALA A 357 23.52 3.64 -2.06
N MET A 358 22.42 3.00 -2.49
CA MET A 358 21.24 2.81 -1.64
C MET A 358 21.51 1.89 -0.45
N THR A 359 22.39 0.89 -0.62
CA THR A 359 22.84 0.04 0.48
C THR A 359 23.63 0.83 1.52
N ALA A 360 24.55 1.69 1.08
CA ALA A 360 25.30 2.58 1.97
C ALA A 360 24.37 3.57 2.68
N PHE A 361 23.47 4.21 1.94
CA PHE A 361 22.46 5.11 2.50
C PHE A 361 21.61 4.44 3.58
N ARG A 362 21.08 3.23 3.31
CA ARG A 362 20.31 2.44 4.28
C ARG A 362 21.09 2.21 5.58
N ARG A 363 22.36 1.81 5.49
CA ARG A 363 23.20 1.57 6.68
C ARG A 363 23.42 2.85 7.48
N SER A 364 23.72 3.95 6.81
CA SER A 364 23.90 5.24 7.47
C SER A 364 22.62 5.76 8.13
N ILE A 365 21.44 5.54 7.52
CA ILE A 365 20.15 5.85 8.15
C ILE A 365 19.95 5.01 9.42
N GLN A 366 20.22 3.70 9.34
CA GLN A 366 20.05 2.78 10.47
C GLN A 366 21.05 3.01 11.61
N GLN A 367 22.24 3.55 11.30
CA GLN A 367 23.25 3.89 12.30
C GLN A 367 22.71 4.87 13.34
N TRP A 368 21.81 5.79 12.96
CA TRP A 368 21.20 6.72 13.90
C TRP A 368 20.44 6.03 15.03
N TRP A 369 19.69 4.95 14.74
CA TRP A 369 19.06 4.11 15.76
C TRP A 369 20.09 3.31 16.57
N ALA A 370 21.15 2.80 15.91
CA ALA A 370 22.22 2.08 16.60
C ALA A 370 23.01 2.98 17.58
N ASP A 371 23.07 4.28 17.30
CA ASP A 371 23.68 5.31 18.16
C ASP A 371 22.76 5.73 19.34
N GLY A 372 21.61 5.07 19.49
CA GLY A 372 20.74 5.19 20.67
C GLY A 372 19.59 6.18 20.51
N PHE A 373 19.06 6.34 19.30
CA PHE A 373 17.76 6.97 19.03
C PHE A 373 16.66 5.96 18.76
#